data_AF-A0A1V4HUY7-F1
#
_entry.id   AF-A0A1V4HUY7-F1
#
_cell.length_a   1.000
_cell.length_b   1.000
_cell.length_c   1.000
_cell.angle_alpha   90.00
_cell.angle_beta   90.00
_cell.angle_gamma   90.00
#
_symmetry.space_group_name_H-M   'P 1'
#
loop_
_entity.id
_entity.type
_entity.pdbx_description
1 polymer ?
#
loop_
_entity_poly.entity_id
_entity_poly.type
_entity_poly.pdbx_seq_one_letter_code
_entity_poly.pdbx_strand_id
1 'polypeptide(L)' 'MSRMRTMSAGDVTSGTSAPLGATVLPGGVNFSIFSKHAVMLELLLFDSENAAQPSRIIPLDAIKHRTHLARFAR' A
#
# COMPACT_ATOMS: atom_id res chain seq x y z
N MET A 1 23.03 -14.08 -10.22
CA MET A 1 22.81 -12.72 -9.68
C MET A 1 21.61 -12.13 -10.41
N SER A 2 20.43 -12.24 -9.82
CA SER A 2 19.16 -11.89 -10.48
C SER A 2 19.00 -10.38 -10.60
N ARG A 3 18.63 -9.91 -11.79
CA ARG A 3 18.44 -8.48 -12.11
C ARG A 3 17.45 -7.83 -11.15
N MET A 4 17.89 -6.75 -10.50
CA MET A 4 17.03 -5.77 -9.84
C MET A 4 16.08 -5.19 -10.88
N ARG A 5 14.83 -5.69 -10.93
CA ARG A 5 13.78 -5.10 -11.77
C ARG A 5 13.35 -3.81 -11.09
N THR A 6 13.86 -2.69 -11.57
CA THR A 6 13.33 -1.37 -11.23
C THR A 6 11.89 -1.29 -11.73
N MET A 7 10.94 -1.48 -10.83
CA MET A 7 9.53 -1.22 -11.07
C MET A 7 9.31 0.30 -11.06
N SER A 8 8.71 0.82 -12.14
CA SER A 8 8.49 2.25 -12.32
C SER A 8 7.33 2.72 -11.43
N ALA A 9 7.17 4.03 -11.25
CA ALA A 9 6.03 4.60 -10.52
C ALA A 9 4.64 4.20 -11.09
N GLY A 10 4.60 3.51 -12.23
CA GLY A 10 3.41 2.89 -12.83
C GLY A 10 2.95 1.57 -12.20
N ASP A 11 3.69 0.99 -11.24
CA ASP A 11 3.35 -0.31 -10.62
C ASP A 11 2.48 -0.20 -9.35
N VAL A 12 2.08 1.02 -8.96
CA VAL A 12 1.18 1.27 -7.82
C VAL A 12 -0.21 1.61 -8.36
N THR A 13 -1.20 0.80 -8.00
CA THR A 13 -2.61 1.02 -8.38
C THR A 13 -3.42 1.47 -7.16
N SER A 14 -4.66 1.92 -7.38
CA SER A 14 -5.51 2.47 -6.32
C SER A 14 -5.95 1.46 -5.25
N GLY A 15 -5.87 0.16 -5.55
CA GLY A 15 -6.30 -0.90 -4.63
C GLY A 15 -7.79 -0.85 -4.26
N THR A 16 -8.15 -1.57 -3.20
CA THR A 16 -9.49 -1.59 -2.57
C THR A 16 -9.38 -1.32 -1.08
N SER A 17 -10.41 -0.70 -0.49
CA SER A 17 -10.44 -0.39 0.96
C SER A 17 -10.77 -1.59 1.86
N ALA A 18 -11.08 -2.74 1.27
CA ALA A 18 -11.42 -3.94 2.01
C ALA A 18 -10.77 -5.19 1.37
N PRO A 19 -10.40 -6.19 2.18
CA PRO A 19 -10.38 -6.15 3.65
C PRO A 19 -9.26 -5.23 4.19
N LEU A 20 -9.33 -4.88 5.48
CA LEU A 20 -8.25 -4.12 6.14
C LEU A 20 -6.98 -4.97 6.27
N GLY A 21 -5.82 -4.32 6.18
CA GLY A 21 -4.51 -4.96 6.24
C GLY A 21 -3.93 -5.25 4.85
N ALA A 22 -3.03 -6.23 4.78
CA ALA A 22 -2.37 -6.66 3.55
C ALA A 22 -3.05 -7.93 3.02
N THR A 23 -3.51 -7.89 1.77
CA THR A 23 -4.12 -9.03 1.08
C THR A 23 -3.34 -9.35 -0.19
N VAL A 24 -2.83 -10.57 -0.28
CA VAL A 24 -2.16 -11.05 -1.49
C VAL A 24 -3.21 -11.32 -2.57
N LEU A 25 -3.00 -10.78 -3.76
CA LEU A 25 -3.85 -10.92 -4.93
C LEU A 25 -3.04 -11.48 -6.11
N PRO A 26 -3.69 -12.04 -7.14
CA PRO A 26 -3.01 -12.33 -8.40
C PRO A 26 -2.38 -11.05 -8.96
N GLY A 27 -1.05 -11.00 -9.04
CA GLY A 27 -0.32 -9.86 -9.60
C GLY A 27 0.14 -8.80 -8.58
N GLY A 28 -0.14 -8.95 -7.28
CA GLY A 28 0.37 -8.00 -6.29
C GLY A 28 -0.21 -8.16 -4.89
N VAL A 29 -0.12 -7.09 -4.11
CA VAL A 29 -0.66 -7.02 -2.74
C VAL A 29 -1.50 -5.76 -2.62
N ASN A 30 -2.72 -5.91 -2.11
CA ASN A 30 -3.56 -4.80 -1.73
C ASN A 30 -3.33 -4.44 -0.26
N PHE A 31 -3.02 -3.18 0.02
CA PHE A 31 -2.88 -2.65 1.37
C PHE A 31 -4.03 -1.69 1.66
N SER A 32 -4.84 -2.00 2.68
CA SER A 32 -5.90 -1.11 3.17
C SER A 32 -5.64 -0.74 4.63
N ILE A 33 -5.46 0.56 4.89
CA ILE A 33 -5.14 1.09 6.21
C ILE A 33 -6.23 2.07 6.59
N PHE A 34 -6.86 1.86 7.75
CA PHE A 34 -7.73 2.85 8.35
C PHE A 34 -6.91 3.76 9.27
N SER A 35 -7.02 5.07 9.07
CA SER A 35 -6.55 6.05 10.04
C SER A 35 -7.51 7.23 10.08
N LYS A 36 -8.01 7.54 11.28
CA LYS A 36 -8.95 8.66 11.49
C LYS A 36 -8.28 10.03 11.39
N HIS A 37 -6.99 10.10 11.66
CA HIS A 37 -6.26 11.36 11.87
C HIS A 37 -4.92 11.44 11.12
N ALA A 38 -4.55 10.43 10.32
CA ALA A 38 -3.31 10.50 9.54
C ALA A 38 -3.40 11.63 8.51
N VAL A 39 -2.36 12.47 8.51
CA VAL A 39 -2.15 13.50 7.49
C VAL A 39 -1.36 12.96 6.30
N MET A 40 -0.57 11.91 6.52
CA MET A 40 0.24 11.21 5.53
C MET A 40 0.46 9.77 5.99
N LEU A 41 0.60 8.84 5.04
CA LEU A 41 1.00 7.47 5.29
C LEU A 41 2.12 7.10 4.32
N GLU A 42 3.06 6.28 4.77
CA GLU A 42 4.11 5.70 3.93
C GLU A 42 4.13 4.19 4.12
N LEU A 43 4.14 3.46 3.02
CA LEU A 43 4.33 2.01 3.02
C LEU A 43 5.81 1.71 2.84
N LEU A 44 6.40 1.09 3.86
CA LEU A 44 7.78 0.66 3.88
C LEU A 44 7.87 -0.82 3.51
N LEU A 45 8.62 -1.14 2.47
CA LEU A 45 8.90 -2.53 2.06
C LEU A 45 10.37 -2.84 2.35
N PHE A 46 10.60 -4.02 2.90
CA PHE A 46 11.92 -4.52 3.27
C PHE A 46 12.17 -5.84 2.52
N ASP A 47 13.41 -6.08 2.12
CA ASP A 47 13.79 -7.31 1.42
C ASP A 47 13.95 -8.50 2.39
N SER A 48 14.16 -8.22 3.68
CA SER A 48 14.27 -9.22 4.73
C SER A 48 13.79 -8.69 6.08
N GLU A 49 13.45 -9.61 6.98
CA GLU A 49 13.01 -9.32 8.35
C GLU A 49 14.08 -8.62 9.20
N ASN A 50 15.35 -8.79 8.87
CA ASN A 50 16.50 -8.23 9.61
C ASN A 50 17.05 -6.95 8.97
N ALA A 51 16.42 -6.43 7.91
CA ALA A 51 16.89 -5.25 7.21
C ALA A 51 16.71 -4.00 8.08
N ALA A 52 17.81 -3.26 8.30
CA ALA A 52 17.79 -2.04 9.11
C ALA A 52 17.13 -0.84 8.42
N GLN A 53 16.97 -0.88 7.10
CA GLN A 53 16.36 0.17 6.29
C GLN A 53 15.43 -0.44 5.24
N PRO A 54 14.35 0.26 4.87
CA PRO A 54 13.45 -0.21 3.82
C PRO A 54 14.15 -0.20 2.46
N SER A 55 13.91 -1.23 1.66
CA SER A 55 14.32 -1.25 0.25
C SER A 55 13.44 -0.36 -0.61
N ARG A 56 12.19 -0.08 -0.17
CA ARG A 56 11.27 0.82 -0.87
C ARG A 56 10.36 1.58 0.10
N ILE A 57 10.12 2.85 -0.19
CA ILE A 57 9.16 3.71 0.49
C ILE A 57 8.12 4.17 -0.54
N ILE A 58 6.84 3.92 -0.27
CA ILE A 58 5.73 4.32 -1.15
C ILE A 58 4.82 5.28 -0.35
N PRO A 59 4.81 6.58 -0.64
CA PRO A 59 3.89 7.51 0.01
C PRO A 59 2.46 7.24 -0.45
N LEU A 60 1.56 7.05 0.51
CA LEU A 60 0.13 6.94 0.30
C LEU A 60 -0.49 8.32 0.55
N ASP A 61 -0.73 9.05 -0.53
CA ASP A 61 -1.40 10.34 -0.49
C ASP A 61 -2.88 10.17 -0.06
N ALA A 62 -3.20 10.67 1.14
CA ALA A 62 -4.54 10.61 1.72
C ALA A 62 -5.59 11.37 0.89
N ILE A 63 -5.19 12.27 -0.02
CA ILE A 63 -6.10 13.00 -0.91
C ILE A 63 -6.41 12.20 -2.18
N LYS A 64 -5.47 11.41 -2.72
CA LYS A 64 -5.66 10.56 -3.90
C LYS A 64 -6.23 9.17 -3.59
N HIS A 65 -5.98 8.62 -2.40
CA HIS A 65 -6.41 7.28 -2.00
C HIS A 65 -7.69 7.28 -1.13
N ARG A 66 -8.50 8.34 -1.20
CA ARG A 66 -9.77 8.46 -0.48
C ARG A 66 -10.72 7.33 -0.86
N THR A 67 -10.88 6.35 0.02
CA THR A 67 -12.07 5.49 0.05
C THR A 67 -12.92 5.94 1.23
N HIS A 68 -13.75 6.96 0.99
CA HIS A 68 -14.74 7.40 1.95
C HIS A 68 -16.02 6.57 1.76
N LEU A 69 -16.31 5.82 2.82
CA LEU A 69 -17.61 5.38 3.34
C LEU A 69 -18.28 4.13 2.75
N ALA A 70 -18.38 3.13 3.64
CA ALA A 70 -19.36 2.08 3.63
C ALA A 70 -20.76 2.64 3.35
N ARG A 71 -21.40 2.19 2.26
CA ARG A 71 -22.85 2.26 2.15
C ARG A 71 -23.42 1.20 3.09
N PHE A 72 -23.90 1.62 4.25
CA PHE A 72 -24.98 0.91 4.92
C PHE A 72 -26.22 1.09 4.03
N ALA A 73 -26.47 0.13 3.15
CA ALA A 73 -27.81 -0.06 2.59
C ALA A 73 -28.62 -0.76 3.68
N ARG A 74 -29.62 -0.05 4.17
CA ARG A 74 -30.63 -0.54 5.10
C ARG A 74 -31.51 -1.59 4.44
#